data_AF-A0AAW2TMR8-F1
#
_entry.id   AF-A0AAW2TMR8-F1
#
_cell.length_a   1.000
_cell.length_b   1.000
_cell.length_c   1.000
_cell.angle_alpha   90.00
_cell.angle_beta   90.00
_cell.angle_gamma   90.00
#
_symmetry.space_group_name_H-M   'P 1'
#
loop_
_entity.id
_entity.type
_entity.pdbx_description
1 polymer ?
#
loop_
_entity_poly.entity_id
_entity_poly.type
_entity_poly.pdbx_seq_one_letter_code
_entity_poly.pdbx_strand_id
1 'polypeptide(L)'
;MNCDLTINSSSATKRTTSTRKRKVAIDSPEIPQLVSMVSNFCETANNRVGSLTRALESEFGDPDKCGVVMQSVREISGLDENDILIVTNKQVLEPKQMEVFFSLSMESKEKMASLILAGRI
;
A
#
# COMPACT_ATOMS: atom_id res chain seq x y z
N MET A 1 12.82 43.91 -48.75
CA MET A 1 14.27 43.70 -48.96
C MET A 1 14.95 43.86 -47.61
N ASN A 2 15.70 42.81 -47.23
CA ASN A 2 16.90 42.77 -46.36
C ASN A 2 17.62 44.13 -46.23
N CYS A 3 18.29 44.54 -45.15
CA CYS A 3 19.21 43.86 -44.22
C CYS A 3 19.58 44.98 -43.17
N ASP A 4 19.62 44.77 -41.85
CA ASP A 4 20.73 44.22 -41.06
C ASP A 4 21.37 45.29 -40.14
N LEU A 5 22.17 44.83 -39.17
CA LEU A 5 23.13 45.52 -38.29
C LEU A 5 22.65 46.16 -36.96
N THR A 6 22.69 45.31 -35.95
CA THR A 6 23.54 45.41 -34.74
C THR A 6 24.09 46.77 -34.24
N ILE A 7 23.72 47.07 -32.98
CA ILE A 7 24.56 47.42 -31.81
C ILE A 7 25.58 48.58 -31.96
N ASN A 8 25.35 49.69 -31.22
CA ASN A 8 26.24 50.12 -30.12
C ASN A 8 25.82 51.45 -29.44
N SER A 9 25.70 51.37 -28.11
CA SER A 9 26.23 52.31 -27.10
C SER A 9 25.63 53.72 -27.00
N SER A 10 25.35 54.35 -25.85
CA SER A 10 25.48 54.00 -24.44
C SER A 10 24.73 55.07 -23.65
N SER A 11 23.96 54.67 -22.64
CA SER A 11 23.85 55.33 -21.31
C SER A 11 22.52 54.96 -20.66
N ALA A 12 22.51 53.84 -19.96
CA ALA A 12 21.52 53.60 -18.92
C ALA A 12 22.28 53.17 -17.68
N THR A 13 22.38 54.12 -16.76
CA THR A 13 22.84 54.05 -15.38
C THR A 13 22.71 52.64 -14.81
N LYS A 14 23.85 52.05 -14.40
CA LYS A 14 23.87 50.79 -13.64
C LYS A 14 23.04 50.98 -12.36
N ARG A 15 21.76 50.58 -12.39
CA ARG A 15 21.00 50.32 -11.16
C ARG A 15 21.63 49.09 -10.55
N THR A 16 22.42 49.29 -9.50
CA THR A 16 22.79 48.23 -8.58
C THR A 16 21.50 47.77 -7.88
N THR A 17 20.81 46.80 -8.49
CA THR A 17 19.87 45.97 -7.76
C THR A 17 20.69 45.17 -6.77
N SER A 18 20.90 45.75 -5.59
CA SER A 18 21.26 45.00 -4.40
C SER A 18 20.12 44.01 -4.16
N THR A 19 20.24 42.82 -4.75
CA THR A 19 19.45 41.67 -4.39
C THR A 19 19.88 41.32 -2.98
N ARG A 20 19.26 42.00 -1.99
CA ARG A 20 19.32 41.60 -0.59
C ARG A 20 18.79 40.17 -0.57
N LYS A 21 19.71 39.19 -0.61
CA LYS A 21 19.38 37.78 -0.41
C LYS A 21 18.61 37.75 0.90
N ARG A 22 17.30 37.55 0.81
CA ARG A 22 16.44 37.42 1.97
C ARG A 22 17.00 36.20 2.69
N LYS A 23 17.70 36.43 3.80
CA LYS A 23 18.17 35.37 4.69
C LYS A 23 16.87 34.80 5.24
N VAL A 24 16.37 33.74 4.62
CA VAL A 24 15.25 32.97 5.14
C VAL A 24 15.76 32.49 6.49
N ALA A 25 15.25 33.09 7.57
CA ALA A 25 15.47 32.56 8.89
C ALA A 25 14.87 31.15 8.85
N ILE A 26 15.74 30.14 8.94
CA ILE A 26 15.36 28.72 8.90
C ILE A 26 14.52 28.36 10.14
N ASP A 27 14.44 29.26 11.12
CA ASP A 27 13.63 29.16 12.32
C ASP A 27 12.23 29.77 12.15
N SER A 28 11.53 29.53 11.02
CA SER A 28 10.10 29.87 10.97
C SER A 28 9.32 28.85 11.79
N PRO A 29 8.68 29.25 12.92
CA PRO A 29 7.89 28.35 13.77
C PRO A 29 6.66 27.77 13.04
N GLU A 30 6.35 28.30 11.86
CA GLU A 30 5.25 27.87 11.00
C GLU A 30 5.57 26.54 10.30
N ILE A 31 6.85 26.24 10.04
CA ILE A 31 7.24 25.00 9.33
C ILE A 31 6.97 23.77 10.21
N PRO A 32 7.39 23.70 11.48
CA PRO A 32 7.04 22.58 12.37
C PRO A 32 5.52 22.41 12.57
N GLN A 33 4.77 23.51 12.67
CA GLN A 33 3.30 23.45 12.78
C GLN A 33 2.66 22.91 11.50
N LEU A 34 3.13 23.35 10.33
CA LEU A 34 2.63 22.85 9.05
C LEU A 34 2.93 21.37 8.88
N VAL A 35 4.15 20.93 9.23
CA VAL A 35 4.52 19.51 9.21
C VAL A 35 3.60 18.69 10.13
N SER A 36 3.35 19.16 11.35
CA SER A 36 2.43 18.48 12.28
C SER A 36 1.00 18.39 11.74
N MET A 37 0.48 19.46 11.14
CA MET A 37 -0.86 19.45 10.52
C MET A 37 -0.94 18.45 9.36
N VAL A 38 0.07 18.43 8.48
CA VAL A 38 0.12 17.50 7.35
C VAL A 38 0.22 16.06 7.83
N SER A 39 1.06 15.78 8.83
CA SER A 39 1.16 14.45 9.43
C SER A 39 -0.18 13.98 10.02
N ASN A 40 -0.85 14.81 10.82
CA ASN A 40 -2.15 14.48 11.41
C ASN A 40 -3.22 14.25 10.34
N PHE A 41 -3.22 15.05 9.28
CA PHE A 41 -4.13 14.87 8.15
C PHE A 41 -3.89 13.53 7.45
N CYS A 42 -2.65 13.19 7.13
CA CYS A 42 -2.28 11.92 6.49
C CYS A 42 -2.67 10.72 7.36
N GLU A 43 -2.41 10.79 8.67
CA GLU A 43 -2.78 9.72 9.60
C GLU A 43 -4.30 9.54 9.69
N THR A 44 -5.05 10.64 9.78
CA THR A 44 -6.51 10.63 9.79
C THR A 44 -7.08 10.07 8.48
N ALA A 45 -6.50 10.47 7.34
CA ALA A 45 -6.89 9.97 6.03
C ALA A 45 -6.63 8.47 5.89
N ASN A 46 -5.45 7.99 6.29
CA ASN A 46 -5.12 6.57 6.30
C ASN A 46 -6.08 5.75 7.17
N ASN A 47 -6.41 6.25 8.36
CA ASN A 47 -7.36 5.59 9.26
C ASN A 47 -8.77 5.50 8.66
N ARG A 48 -9.23 6.56 7.98
CA ARG A 48 -10.53 6.57 7.28
C ARG A 48 -10.54 5.63 6.09
N VAL A 49 -9.51 5.66 5.25
CA VAL A 49 -9.38 4.76 4.10
C VAL A 49 -9.35 3.31 4.57
N GLY A 50 -8.52 2.97 5.56
CA GLY A 50 -8.48 1.61 6.10
C GLY A 50 -9.80 1.14 6.69
N SER A 51 -10.58 2.05 7.29
CA SER A 51 -11.92 1.72 7.80
C SER A 51 -12.92 1.48 6.68
N LEU A 52 -12.86 2.26 5.59
CA LEU A 52 -13.67 2.03 4.39
C LEU A 52 -13.29 0.73 3.69
N THR A 53 -11.99 0.41 3.59
CA THR A 53 -11.53 -0.86 3.02
C THR A 53 -12.07 -2.05 3.80
N ARG A 54 -12.02 -2.01 5.15
CA ARG A 54 -12.60 -3.08 5.98
C ARG A 54 -14.11 -3.18 5.85
N ALA A 55 -14.81 -2.06 5.72
CA ALA A 55 -16.26 -2.07 5.48
C ALA A 55 -16.59 -2.67 4.10
N LEU A 56 -15.83 -2.30 3.07
CA LEU A 56 -15.95 -2.89 1.73
C LEU A 56 -15.63 -4.38 1.72
N GLU A 57 -14.60 -4.83 2.44
CA GLU A 57 -14.30 -6.26 2.61
C GLU A 57 -15.41 -6.98 3.38
N SER A 58 -16.08 -6.32 4.32
CA SER A 58 -17.22 -6.94 5.02
C SER A 58 -18.49 -7.00 4.17
N GLU A 59 -18.71 -6.02 3.29
CA GLU A 59 -19.94 -5.87 2.50
C GLU A 59 -19.85 -6.57 1.14
N PHE A 60 -18.64 -6.60 0.55
CA PHE A 60 -18.34 -7.17 -0.77
C PHE A 60 -17.28 -8.27 -0.71
N GLY A 61 -16.77 -8.61 0.48
CA GLY A 61 -15.95 -9.80 0.65
C GLY A 61 -16.78 -11.01 0.29
N ASP A 62 -16.27 -11.77 -0.67
CA ASP A 62 -16.95 -12.92 -1.23
C ASP A 62 -17.19 -13.99 -0.14
N PRO A 63 -18.43 -14.13 0.36
CA PRO A 63 -18.74 -15.10 1.42
C PRO A 63 -18.54 -16.54 0.93
N ASP A 64 -18.52 -16.75 -0.39
CA ASP A 64 -18.28 -18.06 -0.98
C ASP A 64 -16.80 -18.47 -0.92
N LYS A 65 -15.85 -17.55 -0.68
CA LYS A 65 -14.43 -17.91 -0.56
C LYS A 65 -14.17 -18.91 0.57
N CYS A 66 -14.82 -18.73 1.72
CA CYS A 66 -14.68 -19.68 2.82
C CYS A 66 -15.25 -21.07 2.43
N GLY A 67 -16.40 -21.10 1.75
CA GLY A 67 -17.00 -22.33 1.25
C GLY A 67 -16.13 -23.05 0.22
N VAL A 68 -15.57 -22.32 -0.74
CA VAL A 68 -14.69 -22.87 -1.79
C VAL A 68 -13.37 -23.38 -1.20
N VAL A 69 -12.76 -22.65 -0.26
CA VAL A 69 -11.55 -23.11 0.45
C VAL A 69 -11.87 -24.35 1.27
N MET A 70 -12.97 -24.33 2.04
CA MET A 70 -13.36 -25.47 2.86
C MET A 70 -13.60 -26.73 2.01
N GLN A 71 -14.26 -26.58 0.87
CA GLN A 71 -14.48 -27.67 -0.07
C GLN A 71 -13.15 -28.22 -0.61
N SER A 72 -12.24 -27.35 -1.06
CA SER A 72 -10.93 -27.80 -1.56
C SER A 72 -10.06 -28.43 -0.47
N VAL A 73 -10.18 -28.03 0.79
CA VAL A 73 -9.43 -28.64 1.91
C VAL A 73 -10.04 -30.00 2.29
N ARG A 74 -11.37 -30.16 2.22
CA ARG A 74 -12.05 -31.45 2.43
C ARG A 74 -11.65 -32.53 1.43
N GLU A 75 -11.15 -32.15 0.25
CA GLU A 75 -10.64 -33.09 -0.76
C GLU A 75 -9.25 -33.63 -0.41
N ILE A 76 -8.54 -33.03 0.55
CA ILE A 76 -7.24 -33.52 1.02
C ILE A 76 -7.46 -34.77 1.87
N SER A 77 -6.80 -35.86 1.50
CA SER A 77 -6.94 -37.12 2.22
C SER A 77 -6.22 -37.08 3.57
N GLY A 78 -6.84 -37.67 4.59
CA GLY A 78 -6.20 -37.86 5.90
C GLY A 78 -6.30 -36.68 6.87
N LEU A 79 -7.04 -35.62 6.53
CA LEU A 79 -7.37 -34.56 7.49
C LEU A 79 -8.65 -34.90 8.24
N ASP A 80 -8.66 -34.67 9.55
CA ASP A 80 -9.89 -34.70 10.35
C ASP A 80 -10.63 -33.34 10.30
N GLU A 81 -11.81 -33.26 10.92
CA GLU A 81 -12.60 -32.01 10.91
C GLU A 81 -11.87 -30.82 11.55
N ASN A 82 -11.04 -31.08 12.56
CA ASN A 82 -10.30 -30.02 13.26
C ASN A 82 -9.14 -29.52 12.39
N ASP A 83 -8.42 -30.43 11.74
CA ASP A 83 -7.37 -30.11 10.78
C ASP A 83 -7.91 -29.28 9.61
N ILE A 84 -9.06 -29.70 9.06
CA ILE A 84 -9.76 -28.97 8.00
C ILE A 84 -10.03 -27.54 8.46
N LEU A 85 -10.54 -27.37 9.68
CA LEU A 85 -10.91 -26.07 10.23
C LEU A 85 -9.68 -25.16 10.43
N ILE A 86 -8.57 -25.71 10.91
CA ILE A 86 -7.30 -24.99 11.08
C ILE A 86 -6.75 -24.54 9.72
N VAL A 87 -6.67 -25.46 8.76
CA VAL A 87 -6.12 -25.17 7.42
C VAL A 87 -7.01 -24.17 6.69
N THR A 88 -8.34 -24.36 6.69
CA THR A 88 -9.28 -23.42 6.07
C THR A 88 -9.18 -22.04 6.68
N ASN A 89 -9.15 -21.92 8.01
CA ASN A 89 -9.06 -20.62 8.67
C ASN A 89 -7.74 -19.91 8.32
N LYS A 90 -6.62 -20.63 8.34
CA LYS A 90 -5.32 -20.08 7.94
C LYS A 90 -5.34 -19.53 6.51
N GLN A 91 -5.94 -20.27 5.57
CA GLN A 91 -6.01 -19.84 4.18
C GLN A 91 -6.92 -18.63 3.98
N VAL A 92 -8.10 -18.61 4.63
CA VAL A 92 -9.03 -17.48 4.54
C VAL A 92 -8.42 -16.19 5.10
N LEU A 93 -7.61 -16.28 6.15
CA LEU A 93 -6.93 -15.14 6.76
C LEU A 93 -5.74 -14.62 5.95
N GLU A 94 -5.20 -15.42 5.04
CA GLU A 94 -4.00 -15.09 4.24
C GLU A 94 -4.31 -15.17 2.73
N PRO A 95 -4.93 -14.14 2.12
CA PRO A 95 -5.42 -14.20 0.74
C PRO A 95 -4.36 -14.58 -0.30
N LYS A 96 -3.11 -14.15 -0.09
CA LYS A 96 -1.99 -14.52 -0.97
C LYS A 96 -1.63 -16.00 -0.86
N GLN A 97 -1.68 -16.57 0.34
CA GLN A 97 -1.43 -18.00 0.54
C GLN A 97 -2.58 -18.83 -0.03
N MET A 98 -3.81 -18.33 0.08
CA MET A 98 -4.99 -18.96 -0.53
C MET A 98 -4.90 -19.02 -2.05
N GLU A 99 -4.50 -17.93 -2.71
CA GLU A 99 -4.28 -17.93 -4.17
C GLU A 99 -3.23 -18.96 -4.58
N VAL A 100 -2.11 -19.03 -3.85
CA VAL A 100 -1.09 -20.06 -4.07
C VAL A 100 -1.70 -21.45 -3.87
N PHE A 101 -2.42 -21.68 -2.77
CA PHE A 101 -3.04 -22.96 -2.46
C PHE A 101 -3.94 -23.46 -3.60
N PHE A 102 -4.77 -22.61 -4.19
CA PHE A 102 -5.63 -23.00 -5.32
C PHE A 102 -4.85 -23.31 -6.61
N SER A 103 -3.67 -22.74 -6.79
CA SER A 103 -2.80 -23.03 -7.94
C SER A 103 -2.01 -24.35 -7.83
N LEU A 104 -1.97 -24.96 -6.64
CA LEU A 104 -1.20 -26.16 -6.37
C LEU A 104 -1.89 -27.45 -6.85
N SER A 105 -1.09 -28.46 -7.19
CA SER A 105 -1.56 -29.84 -7.35
C SER A 105 -2.09 -30.40 -6.03
N MET A 106 -2.95 -31.42 -6.07
CA MET A 106 -3.46 -32.04 -4.83
C MET A 106 -2.33 -32.49 -3.90
N GLU A 107 -1.32 -33.21 -4.38
CA GLU A 107 -0.16 -33.63 -3.57
C GLU A 107 0.54 -32.44 -2.89
N SER A 108 0.64 -31.31 -3.59
CA SER A 108 1.26 -30.09 -3.04
C SER A 108 0.34 -29.40 -2.01
N LYS A 109 -0.98 -29.48 -2.18
CA LYS A 109 -1.95 -29.03 -1.18
C LYS A 109 -1.86 -29.87 0.09
N GLU A 110 -1.68 -31.19 -0.01
CA GLU A 110 -1.49 -32.04 1.19
C GLU A 110 -0.21 -31.67 1.95
N LYS A 111 0.88 -31.42 1.22
CA LYS A 111 2.14 -30.92 1.81
C LYS A 111 1.94 -29.56 2.47
N MET A 112 1.24 -28.64 1.80
CA MET A 112 0.96 -27.31 2.35
C MET A 112 0.10 -27.40 3.62
N ALA A 113 -0.96 -28.20 3.61
CA ALA A 113 -1.79 -28.46 4.79
C ALA A 113 -0.95 -29.03 5.95
N SER A 114 -0.08 -30.00 5.66
CA SER A 114 0.84 -30.58 6.66
C SER A 114 1.79 -29.52 7.24
N LEU A 115 2.30 -28.60 6.43
CA LEU A 115 3.15 -27.51 6.89
C LEU A 115 2.40 -26.49 7.75
N ILE A 116 1.14 -26.19 7.41
CA ILE A 116 0.26 -25.34 8.22
C ILE A 116 0.02 -25.98 9.59
N LEU A 117 -0.38 -27.26 9.62
CA LEU A 117 -0.65 -28.00 10.85
C LEU A 117 0.61 -28.16 11.73
N ALA A 118 1.78 -28.26 11.11
CA ALA A 118 3.06 -28.27 11.81
C ALA A 118 3.54 -26.88 12.27
N GLY A 119 2.79 -25.81 11.99
CA GLY A 119 3.15 -24.42 12.34
C GLY A 119 4.38 -23.90 11.61
N ARG A 120 4.67 -24.41 10.41
CA ARG A 120 5.86 -24.04 9.63
C ARG A 120 5.59 -22.93 8.61
N ILE A 121 4.32 -22.60 8.34
CA ILE A 121 3.85 -21.50 7.49
C ILE A 121 2.56 -20.89 8.03
#